data_AF-H9X4S8-F1
#
_entry.id   AF-H9X4S8-F1
#
_cell.length_a   1.000
_cell.length_b   1.000
_cell.length_c   1.000
_cell.angle_alpha   90.00
_cell.angle_beta   90.00
_cell.angle_gamma   90.00
#
_symmetry.space_group_name_H-M   'P 1'
#
loop_
_entity.id
_entity.type
_entity.pdbx_description
1 polymer ?
#
loop_
_entity_poly.entity_id
_entity_poly.type
_entity_poly.pdbx_seq_one_letter_code
_entity_poly.pdbx_strand_id
1 'polypeptide(L)' 'DNKKTRIVPRHIQLAVRNDEELSKLLGAVTIANGGVMPNIHNILLPKKTASSGAPAKSGKDDEEN' A
#
# COMPACT_ATOMS: atom_id res chain seq x y z
N ASP A 1 8.94 -7.16 7.70
CA ASP A 1 7.50 -7.16 7.36
C ASP A 1 6.72 -8.25 8.09
N ASN A 2 5.49 -7.95 8.52
CA ASN A 2 4.49 -8.85 9.11
C ASN A 2 4.82 -9.70 10.38
N LYS A 3 6.02 -9.68 10.96
CA LYS A 3 6.37 -10.37 12.24
C LYS A 3 5.89 -11.84 12.32
N LYS A 4 5.79 -12.55 11.19
CA LYS A 4 5.39 -13.97 11.10
C LYS A 4 6.56 -14.78 10.57
N THR A 5 6.78 -15.96 11.16
CA THR A 5 7.86 -16.87 10.75
C THR A 5 7.49 -17.74 9.54
N ARG A 6 6.20 -18.03 9.36
CA ARG A 6 5.68 -18.81 8.21
C ARG A 6 5.28 -17.89 7.06
N ILE A 7 5.67 -18.26 5.85
CA ILE A 7 5.22 -17.61 4.61
C ILE A 7 3.75 -17.96 4.37
N VAL A 8 2.90 -16.95 4.16
CA VAL A 8 1.48 -17.10 3.78
C VAL A 8 1.25 -16.46 2.41
N PRO A 9 0.15 -16.77 1.70
CA PRO A 9 -0.09 -16.25 0.35
C PRO A 9 0.00 -14.73 0.23
N ARG A 10 -0.36 -13.99 1.28
CA ARG A 10 -0.18 -12.53 1.37
C ARG A 10 1.27 -12.09 1.18
N HIS A 11 2.24 -12.79 1.76
CA HIS A 11 3.65 -12.43 1.64
C HIS A 11 4.13 -12.58 0.19
N ILE A 12 3.68 -13.64 -0.49
CA ILE A 12 4.00 -13.88 -1.90
C ILE A 12 3.41 -12.77 -2.77
N GLN A 13 2.13 -12.42 -2.56
CA GLN A 13 1.48 -11.33 -3.28
C GLN A 13 2.22 -10.00 -3.07
N LEU A 14 2.61 -9.67 -1.84
CA LEU A 14 3.37 -8.45 -1.55
C LEU A 14 4.74 -8.47 -2.25
N ALA A 15 5.47 -9.57 -2.20
CA ALA A 15 6.77 -9.68 -2.86
C ALA A 15 6.65 -9.49 -4.39
N VAL A 16 5.70 -10.20 -5.01
CA VAL A 16 5.49 -10.14 -6.47
C VAL A 16 5.02 -8.76 -6.92
N ARG A 17 4.13 -8.10 -6.18
CA ARG A 17 3.54 -6.81 -6.61
C ARG A 17 4.40 -5.59 -6.26
N ASN A 18 5.37 -5.72 -5.35
CA ASN A 18 6.36 -4.67 -5.08
C ASN A 18 7.58 -4.73 -5.99
N ASP A 19 7.79 -5.85 -6.69
CA ASP A 19 8.89 -6.02 -7.64
C ASP A 19 8.38 -5.80 -9.08
N GLU A 20 9.08 -4.94 -9.84
CA GLU A 20 8.64 -4.55 -11.19
C GLU A 20 8.68 -5.72 -12.18
N GLU A 21 9.78 -6.48 -12.17
CA GLU A 21 9.99 -7.58 -13.11
C GLU A 21 8.99 -8.71 -12.85
N LEU A 22 8.81 -9.09 -11.58
CA LEU A 22 7.86 -10.12 -11.19
C LEU A 22 6.41 -9.69 -11.41
N SER A 23 6.07 -8.42 -11.15
CA SER A 23 4.72 -7.90 -11.38
C SER A 23 4.36 -7.92 -12.86
N LYS A 24 5.31 -7.58 -13.74
CA LYS A 24 5.11 -7.65 -15.19
C LYS A 24 5.02 -9.10 -15.67
N LEU A 25 5.92 -9.96 -15.22
CA LEU A 25 5.95 -11.38 -15.58
C LEU A 25 4.67 -12.11 -15.17
N LEU A 26 4.15 -11.82 -13.98
CA LEU A 26 2.98 -12.49 -13.38
C LEU A 26 1.71 -11.63 -13.43
N GLY A 27 1.63 -10.65 -14.32
CA GLY A 27 0.55 -9.67 -14.35
C GLY A 27 -0.85 -10.29 -14.48
N ALA A 28 -0.99 -11.32 -15.30
CA ALA A 28 -2.25 -12.05 -15.53
C ALA A 28 -2.49 -13.23 -14.56
N VAL A 29 -1.52 -13.55 -13.69
CA VAL A 29 -1.64 -14.66 -12.75
C VAL A 29 -2.39 -14.20 -11.50
N THR A 30 -3.39 -14.99 -11.09
CA THR A 30 -4.13 -14.76 -9.84
C THR A 30 -3.52 -15.59 -8.71
N ILE A 31 -3.07 -14.93 -7.65
CA ILE A 31 -2.59 -15.59 -6.44
C ILE A 31 -3.75 -15.71 -5.46
N ALA A 32 -4.26 -16.94 -5.27
CA ALA A 32 -5.34 -17.22 -4.34
C ALA A 32 -4.95 -16.78 -2.90
N ASN A 33 -5.90 -16.19 -2.17
CA ASN A 33 -5.74 -15.68 -0.81
C ASN A 33 -4.62 -14.63 -0.63
N GLY A 34 -4.12 -14.02 -1.71
CA GLY A 34 -3.06 -13.00 -1.66
C GLY A 34 -3.53 -11.58 -1.34
N GLY A 35 -4.79 -11.25 -1.63
CA GLY A 35 -5.32 -9.89 -1.53
C GLY A 35 -4.65 -8.91 -2.50
N VAL A 36 -4.68 -7.60 -2.20
CA VAL A 36 -4.15 -6.52 -3.07
C VAL A 36 -3.18 -5.59 -2.33
N MET A 37 -2.32 -4.87 -3.03
CA MET A 37 -1.49 -3.83 -2.40
C MET A 37 -2.38 -2.75 -1.78
N PRO A 38 -2.11 -2.29 -0.54
CA PRO A 38 -2.84 -1.18 0.06
C PRO A 38 -2.58 0.09 -0.75
N ASN A 39 -3.61 0.64 -1.37
CA ASN A 39 -3.55 1.90 -2.09
C ASN A 39 -4.93 2.58 -2.03
N ILE A 40 -4.98 3.84 -1.62
CA ILE A 40 -6.22 4.63 -1.55
C ILE A 40 -6.01 5.86 -2.44
N HIS A 41 -6.87 6.04 -3.43
CA HIS A 41 -6.80 7.21 -4.31
C HIS A 41 -7.07 8.49 -3.53
N ASN A 42 -6.27 9.54 -3.74
CA ASN A 42 -6.31 10.78 -2.93
C ASN A 42 -7.70 11.45 -2.89
N ILE A 43 -8.49 11.31 -3.96
CA ILE A 43 -9.86 11.84 -4.07
C ILE A 43 -10.81 11.19 -3.04
N LEU A 44 -10.53 9.95 -2.64
CA LEU A 44 -11.32 9.20 -1.67
C LEU A 44 -10.92 9.51 -0.22
N LEU A 45 -9.78 10.19 -0.02
CA LEU A 45 -9.40 10.66 1.30
C LEU A 45 -10.29 11.84 1.69
N PRO A 46 -10.69 11.94 2.98
CA PRO A 46 -11.40 13.12 3.46
C PRO A 46 -10.62 14.38 3.12
N LYS A 47 -11.29 15.36 2.51
CA LYS A 47 -10.72 16.71 2.39
C LYS A 47 -10.40 17.19 3.79
N LYS A 48 -9.17 17.66 4.00
CA LYS A 48 -8.61 18.06 5.29
C LYS A 48 -9.52 19.10 5.99
N THR A 49 -10.51 18.64 6.75
CA THR A 49 -11.23 19.43 7.75
C THR A 49 -10.60 19.11 9.08
N ALA A 50 -10.00 20.11 9.73
CA ALA A 50 -9.38 19.97 11.02
C ALA A 50 -10.36 19.41 12.09
N SER A 51 -9.80 18.71 13.08
CA SER A 51 -10.41 18.01 14.24
C SER A 51 -10.95 16.59 13.92
N SER A 52 -10.58 15.50 14.60
CA SER A 52 -9.87 15.29 15.87
C SER A 52 -9.37 13.83 15.93
N GLY A 53 -8.20 13.56 16.53
CA GLY A 53 -7.82 12.19 16.97
C GLY A 53 -6.42 11.61 16.66
N ALA A 54 -5.32 12.38 16.79
CA ALA A 54 -3.92 11.99 17.13
C ALA A 54 -3.10 10.93 16.31
N PRO A 55 -1.74 10.94 16.37
CA PRO A 55 -0.79 12.05 16.54
C PRO A 55 0.10 12.27 15.28
N ALA A 56 0.68 13.47 15.23
CA ALA A 56 1.44 14.02 14.13
C ALA A 56 2.79 13.31 13.83
N LYS A 57 3.14 13.24 12.54
CA LYS A 57 4.52 13.47 12.08
C LYS A 57 4.51 14.47 10.92
N SER A 58 5.46 15.39 11.03
CA SER A 58 5.62 16.69 10.39
C SER A 58 6.41 16.67 9.07
N GLY A 59 6.13 17.66 8.22
CA GLY A 59 6.85 18.05 6.98
C GLY A 59 5.81 18.40 5.92
N LYS A 60 5.41 19.67 5.66
CA LYS A 60 6.18 20.80 5.11
C LYS A 60 6.91 20.29 3.85
N ASP A 61 6.39 20.48 2.64
CA ASP A 61 6.20 21.79 1.98
C ASP A 61 5.00 21.81 1.02
N ASP A 62 4.15 22.84 1.14
CA ASP A 62 3.24 23.30 0.09
C ASP A 62 3.94 24.50 -0.58
N GLU A 63 4.47 24.33 -1.80
CA GLU A 63 4.87 25.45 -2.66
C GLU A 63 4.51 25.13 -4.13
N GLU A 64 3.43 25.81 -4.57
CA GLU A 64 3.18 26.39 -5.89
C GLU A 64 2.81 25.53 -7.13
N ASN A 65 1.64 25.92 -7.68
CA ASN A 65 0.99 25.67 -8.98
C ASN A 65 0.21 24.36 -9.21
#